data_AF-A0A844G0E9-F1
#
_entry.id   AF-A0A844G0E9-F1
#
_cell.length_a   1.000
_cell.length_b   1.000
_cell.length_c   1.000
_cell.angle_alpha   90.00
_cell.angle_beta   90.00
_cell.angle_gamma   90.00
#
_symmetry.space_group_name_H-M   'P 1'
#
loop_
_entity.id
_entity.type
_entity.pdbx_description
1 polymer ?
#
loop_
_entity_poly.entity_id
_entity_poly.type
_entity_poly.pdbx_seq_one_letter_code
_entity_poly.pdbx_strand_id
1 'polypeptide(L)'
;MSIQEEIVNESRKINMSDLQFNALLGTILADAYIGASGATTARVQWNHSSKQHEYCLHKYETLQKFATNLPRRKPNPGYGEEWSCLSLKATHLYFLLRQLCYSDKRKRITPEYLELITHPIALAWMIMDNGSRQKGTNSADLSMHAFPKEDVELFQQWLAEKWGVVGIIQTVHHSSTGKEGRVLRFNKEAFLKLSALITPYVHESMRYKTEILTKTCPVCGTVFTMTHSDWCSPECAEVGRKQHNREYWLKNKEHFSEKAREWKKAHREEINARAREAYRTLSPEKRQELNEYAARYRAENRERINAYRRERRKRLKGDPDHEAKLKEERRRYYERKKADPERYQKKLAMARERRKRPEVRAKEAAYLRKRRAALRAALAANVPNEPQKPESSQG
;
A
#
# COMPACT_ATOMS: atom_id res chain seq x y z
N MET A 1 -58.44 11.18 -17.61
CA MET A 1 -57.63 10.82 -16.44
C MET A 1 -56.39 10.13 -16.98
N SER A 2 -55.20 10.62 -16.64
CA SER A 2 -53.97 9.93 -17.03
C SER A 2 -53.83 8.62 -16.26
N ILE A 3 -53.03 7.68 -16.76
CA ILE A 3 -52.77 6.43 -16.04
C ILE A 3 -52.07 6.69 -14.69
N GLN A 4 -51.26 7.74 -14.58
CA GLN A 4 -50.64 8.15 -13.31
C GLN A 4 -51.70 8.58 -12.28
N GLU A 5 -52.67 9.40 -12.68
CA GLU A 5 -53.77 9.82 -11.81
C GLU A 5 -54.59 8.61 -11.34
N GLU A 6 -54.85 7.65 -12.23
CA GLU A 6 -55.55 6.42 -11.89
C GLU A 6 -54.77 5.57 -10.87
N ILE A 7 -53.46 5.41 -11.08
CA ILE A 7 -52.56 4.71 -10.17
C ILE A 7 -52.57 5.34 -8.77
N VAL A 8 -52.47 6.67 -8.69
CA VAL A 8 -52.51 7.40 -7.41
C VAL A 8 -53.89 7.25 -6.75
N ASN A 9 -54.96 7.24 -7.52
CA ASN A 9 -56.30 7.02 -6.98
C ASN A 9 -56.48 5.58 -6.47
N GLU A 10 -55.97 4.57 -7.20
CA GLU A 10 -56.02 3.17 -6.78
C GLU A 10 -55.15 2.91 -5.53
N SER A 11 -53.98 3.56 -5.39
CA SER A 11 -53.16 3.43 -4.18
C SER A 11 -53.87 3.99 -2.95
N ARG A 12 -54.59 5.12 -3.11
CA ARG A 12 -55.44 5.71 -2.06
C ARG A 12 -56.63 4.82 -1.70
N LYS A 13 -57.30 4.21 -2.69
CA LYS A 13 -58.44 3.28 -2.45
C LYS A 13 -58.05 2.10 -1.56
N ILE A 14 -56.83 1.59 -1.68
CA ILE A 14 -56.33 0.50 -0.84
C ILE A 14 -55.66 0.99 0.47
N ASN A 15 -55.70 2.29 0.76
CA ASN A 15 -55.07 2.93 1.91
C ASN A 15 -53.55 2.68 2.00
N MET A 16 -52.85 2.73 0.87
CA MET A 16 -51.39 2.69 0.82
C MET A 16 -50.82 4.09 1.06
N SER A 17 -49.99 4.26 2.10
CA SER A 17 -49.33 5.53 2.37
C SER A 17 -48.32 5.89 1.26
N ASP A 18 -48.01 7.17 1.10
CA ASP A 18 -47.02 7.65 0.13
C ASP A 18 -45.65 7.00 0.33
N LEU A 19 -45.27 6.75 1.58
CA LEU A 19 -44.00 6.09 1.92
C LEU A 19 -43.98 4.63 1.45
N GLN A 20 -45.05 3.87 1.70
CA GLN A 20 -45.20 2.49 1.24
C GLN A 20 -45.27 2.40 -0.28
N PHE A 21 -46.00 3.34 -0.91
CA PHE A 21 -46.15 3.38 -2.35
C PHE A 21 -44.80 3.65 -3.03
N ASN A 22 -44.05 4.68 -2.60
CA ASN A 22 -42.72 4.95 -3.14
C ASN A 22 -41.73 3.81 -2.88
N ALA A 23 -41.77 3.17 -1.71
CA ALA A 23 -40.95 2.00 -1.42
C ALA A 23 -41.23 0.87 -2.43
N LEU A 24 -42.51 0.58 -2.67
CA LEU A 24 -42.96 -0.41 -3.65
C LEU A 24 -42.48 -0.06 -5.07
N LEU A 25 -42.58 1.20 -5.49
CA LEU A 25 -42.09 1.64 -6.80
C LEU A 25 -40.59 1.37 -6.98
N GLY A 26 -39.79 1.65 -5.94
CA GLY A 26 -38.36 1.35 -5.94
C GLY A 26 -38.07 -0.13 -6.16
N THR A 27 -38.72 -1.01 -5.38
CA THR A 27 -38.54 -2.45 -5.52
C THR A 27 -39.02 -3.00 -6.87
N ILE A 28 -40.08 -2.43 -7.45
CA ILE A 28 -40.57 -2.82 -8.78
C ILE A 28 -39.54 -2.51 -9.86
N LEU A 29 -38.81 -1.39 -9.79
CA LEU A 29 -37.71 -1.12 -10.72
C LEU A 29 -36.47 -2.00 -10.47
N ALA A 30 -36.42 -2.70 -9.34
CA ALA A 30 -35.34 -3.59 -8.97
C ALA A 30 -35.74 -5.08 -9.03
N ASP A 31 -35.70 -5.78 -7.90
CA ASP A 31 -35.84 -7.24 -7.81
C ASP A 31 -37.28 -7.76 -8.03
N ALA A 32 -38.31 -6.91 -7.89
CA ALA A 32 -39.68 -7.39 -7.99
C ALA A 32 -40.14 -7.63 -9.43
N TYR A 33 -41.01 -8.62 -9.56
CA TYR A 33 -41.72 -8.98 -10.77
C TYR A 33 -43.21 -8.71 -10.60
N ILE A 34 -43.86 -8.18 -11.64
CA ILE A 34 -45.32 -8.03 -11.67
C ILE A 34 -45.95 -9.03 -12.64
N GLY A 35 -46.55 -10.08 -12.07
CA GLY A 35 -47.24 -11.14 -12.80
C GLY A 35 -48.73 -10.84 -12.97
N ALA A 36 -49.27 -11.04 -14.18
CA ALA A 36 -50.72 -10.99 -14.38
C ALA A 36 -51.40 -12.09 -13.55
N SER A 37 -52.52 -11.77 -12.91
CA SER A 37 -53.29 -12.71 -12.07
C SER A 37 -54.78 -12.76 -12.45
N GLY A 38 -55.17 -12.04 -13.51
CA GLY A 38 -56.51 -11.97 -14.06
C GLY A 38 -56.55 -10.97 -15.23
N ALA A 39 -57.74 -10.66 -15.74
CA ALA A 39 -57.91 -9.71 -16.84
C ALA A 39 -57.50 -8.28 -16.47
N THR A 40 -57.79 -7.87 -15.23
CA THR A 40 -57.55 -6.50 -14.72
C THR A 40 -56.78 -6.47 -13.41
N THR A 41 -56.17 -7.60 -13.02
CA THR A 41 -55.41 -7.70 -11.76
C THR A 41 -54.03 -8.28 -11.99
N ALA A 42 -53.06 -7.77 -11.23
CA ALA A 42 -51.71 -8.27 -11.24
C ALA A 42 -51.18 -8.36 -9.81
N ARG A 43 -50.06 -9.07 -9.65
CA ARG A 43 -49.44 -9.40 -8.38
C ARG A 43 -47.96 -9.04 -8.43
N VAL A 44 -47.49 -8.34 -7.41
CA VAL A 44 -46.07 -8.07 -7.21
C VAL A 44 -45.45 -9.18 -6.36
N GLN A 45 -44.32 -9.71 -6.80
CA GLN A 45 -43.57 -10.75 -6.10
C GLN A 45 -42.07 -10.49 -6.21
N TRP A 46 -41.31 -10.88 -5.21
CA TRP A 46 -39.85 -10.84 -5.26
C TRP A 46 -39.23 -11.98 -4.47
N ASN A 47 -38.00 -12.31 -4.84
CA ASN A 47 -37.18 -13.32 -4.19
C ASN A 47 -35.86 -12.68 -3.81
N HIS A 48 -35.46 -12.83 -2.55
CA HIS A 48 -34.11 -12.51 -2.10
C HIS A 48 -33.34 -13.77 -1.76
N SER A 49 -32.01 -13.69 -1.76
CA SER A 49 -31.19 -14.78 -1.23
C SER A 49 -31.49 -15.00 0.26
N SER A 50 -31.23 -16.21 0.78
CA SER A 50 -31.38 -16.53 2.21
C SER A 50 -30.62 -15.56 3.13
N LYS A 51 -29.47 -15.05 2.69
CA LYS A 51 -28.65 -14.05 3.41
C LYS A 51 -29.36 -12.70 3.61
N GLN A 52 -30.41 -12.42 2.83
CA GLN A 52 -31.17 -11.18 2.87
C GLN A 52 -32.60 -11.41 3.42
N HIS A 53 -32.82 -12.48 4.17
CA HIS A 53 -34.12 -12.79 4.75
C HIS A 53 -34.64 -11.68 5.68
N GLU A 54 -33.76 -11.09 6.50
CA GLU A 54 -34.10 -9.95 7.37
C GLU A 54 -34.61 -8.75 6.58
N TYR A 55 -33.98 -8.45 5.44
CA TYR A 55 -34.45 -7.39 4.56
C TYR A 55 -35.80 -7.73 3.90
N CYS A 56 -36.03 -9.00 3.57
CA CYS A 56 -37.33 -9.46 3.08
C CYS A 56 -38.43 -9.33 4.16
N LEU A 57 -38.09 -9.57 5.44
CA LEU A 57 -38.97 -9.31 6.58
C LEU A 57 -39.25 -7.81 6.76
N HIS A 58 -38.24 -6.95 6.63
CA HIS A 58 -38.44 -5.50 6.67
C HIS A 58 -39.42 -5.01 5.58
N LYS A 59 -39.30 -5.53 4.35
CA LYS A 59 -40.28 -5.25 3.29
C LYS A 59 -41.68 -5.75 3.64
N TYR A 60 -41.79 -6.92 4.27
CA TYR A 60 -43.06 -7.45 4.76
C TYR A 60 -43.68 -6.55 5.82
N GLU A 61 -42.92 -6.13 6.84
CA GLU A 61 -43.40 -5.22 7.89
C GLU A 61 -43.91 -3.91 7.29
N THR A 62 -43.17 -3.37 6.32
CA THR A 62 -43.56 -2.15 5.59
C THR A 62 -44.86 -2.34 4.80
N LEU A 63 -45.07 -3.50 4.18
CA LEU A 63 -46.18 -3.77 3.24
C LEU A 63 -47.19 -4.81 3.76
N GLN A 64 -47.25 -5.03 5.08
CA GLN A 64 -47.93 -6.18 5.68
C GLN A 64 -49.41 -6.28 5.29
N LYS A 65 -50.12 -5.15 5.26
CA LYS A 65 -51.53 -5.07 4.88
C LYS A 65 -51.79 -5.57 3.45
N PHE A 66 -50.80 -5.44 2.58
CA PHE A 66 -50.84 -5.78 1.16
C PHE A 66 -50.23 -7.15 0.87
N ALA A 67 -49.54 -7.78 1.83
CA ALA A 67 -48.92 -9.09 1.66
C ALA A 67 -49.94 -10.23 1.68
N THR A 68 -49.69 -11.31 0.94
CA THR A 68 -50.51 -12.53 1.02
C THR A 68 -50.17 -13.37 2.25
N ASN A 69 -48.91 -13.35 2.68
CA ASN A 69 -48.38 -14.14 3.77
C ASN A 69 -47.02 -13.58 4.23
N LEU A 70 -46.56 -14.05 5.39
CA LEU A 70 -45.17 -13.86 5.85
C LEU A 70 -44.16 -14.37 4.79
N PRO A 71 -42.94 -13.81 4.71
CA PRO A 71 -41.91 -14.29 3.80
C PRO A 71 -41.68 -15.80 3.94
N ARG A 72 -41.72 -16.52 2.82
CA ARG A 72 -41.54 -17.98 2.80
C ARG A 72 -40.13 -18.31 2.34
N ARG A 73 -39.51 -19.28 3.01
CA ARG A 73 -38.29 -19.91 2.50
C ARG A 73 -38.64 -20.99 1.50
N LYS A 74 -37.97 -21.00 0.35
CA LYS A 74 -38.16 -22.00 -0.71
C LYS A 74 -36.81 -22.51 -1.19
N PRO A 75 -36.70 -23.80 -1.56
CA PRO A 75 -35.50 -24.29 -2.24
C PRO A 75 -35.17 -23.44 -3.46
N ASN A 76 -33.91 -23.05 -3.59
CA ASN A 76 -33.42 -22.27 -4.70
C ASN A 76 -32.82 -23.20 -5.77
N PRO A 77 -33.44 -23.32 -6.96
CA PRO A 77 -32.92 -24.20 -8.02
C PRO A 77 -31.68 -23.62 -8.74
N GLY A 78 -31.26 -22.39 -8.40
CA GLY A 78 -30.11 -21.71 -8.96
C GLY A 78 -28.96 -21.56 -7.96
N TYR A 79 -28.59 -20.32 -7.64
CA TYR A 79 -27.41 -20.02 -6.82
C TYR A 79 -27.74 -19.86 -5.34
N GLY A 80 -27.31 -20.81 -4.50
CA GLY A 80 -27.53 -20.82 -3.05
C GLY A 80 -28.62 -21.81 -2.64
N GLU A 81 -28.85 -21.98 -1.34
CA GLU A 81 -29.71 -23.05 -0.81
C GLU A 81 -31.21 -22.69 -0.87
N GLU A 82 -31.56 -21.47 -0.45
CA GLU A 82 -32.94 -21.05 -0.32
C GLU A 82 -33.18 -19.61 -0.81
N TRP A 83 -34.40 -19.35 -1.29
CA TRP A 83 -34.95 -18.02 -1.49
C TRP A 83 -35.82 -17.61 -0.31
N SER A 84 -35.75 -16.33 0.06
CA SER A 84 -36.75 -15.65 0.87
C SER A 84 -37.74 -14.95 -0.06
N CYS A 85 -38.94 -15.50 -0.19
CA CYS A 85 -39.96 -15.06 -1.14
C CYS A 85 -41.06 -14.25 -0.44
N LEU A 86 -41.44 -13.10 -0.99
CA LEU A 86 -42.63 -12.37 -0.60
C LEU A 86 -43.53 -12.10 -1.81
N SER A 87 -44.83 -12.13 -1.57
CA SER A 87 -45.86 -11.86 -2.56
C SER A 87 -46.90 -10.93 -1.97
N LEU A 88 -47.32 -9.95 -2.77
CA LEU A 88 -48.45 -9.08 -2.43
C LEU A 88 -49.76 -9.67 -2.96
N LYS A 89 -50.89 -9.20 -2.46
CA LYS A 89 -52.23 -9.56 -2.93
C LYS A 89 -52.39 -9.07 -4.37
N ALA A 90 -53.15 -9.77 -5.20
CA ALA A 90 -53.41 -9.29 -6.56
C ALA A 90 -54.36 -8.08 -6.49
N THR A 91 -54.05 -7.00 -7.20
CA THR A 91 -54.87 -5.76 -7.21
C THR A 91 -54.90 -5.12 -8.60
N HIS A 92 -55.86 -4.21 -8.81
CA HIS A 92 -55.92 -3.39 -10.02
C HIS A 92 -54.78 -2.36 -10.09
N LEU A 93 -54.38 -1.76 -8.96
CA LEU A 93 -53.19 -0.90 -8.86
C LEU A 93 -51.96 -1.53 -9.51
N TYR A 94 -51.67 -2.79 -9.18
CA TYR A 94 -50.50 -3.49 -9.70
C TYR A 94 -50.63 -3.82 -11.19
N PHE A 95 -51.87 -3.98 -11.68
CA PHE A 95 -52.12 -4.13 -13.11
C PHE A 95 -51.78 -2.84 -13.87
N LEU A 96 -52.21 -1.68 -13.36
CA LEU A 96 -51.86 -0.38 -13.94
C LEU A 96 -50.34 -0.12 -13.91
N LEU A 97 -49.67 -0.40 -12.79
CA LEU A 97 -48.21 -0.32 -12.70
C LEU A 97 -47.53 -1.24 -13.71
N ARG A 98 -48.06 -2.45 -13.93
CA ARG A 98 -47.56 -3.37 -14.94
C ARG A 98 -47.69 -2.79 -16.35
N GLN A 99 -48.79 -2.11 -16.66
CA GLN A 99 -48.98 -1.48 -17.96
C GLN A 99 -47.94 -0.38 -18.22
N LEU A 100 -47.53 0.36 -17.18
CA LEU A 100 -46.46 1.35 -17.30
C LEU A 100 -45.07 0.73 -17.45
N CYS A 101 -44.75 -0.29 -16.64
CA CYS A 101 -43.37 -0.77 -16.54
C CYS A 101 -43.09 -2.08 -17.30
N TYR A 102 -44.03 -2.61 -18.11
CA TYR A 102 -43.78 -3.77 -18.96
C TYR A 102 -44.24 -3.55 -20.41
N SER A 103 -43.28 -3.50 -21.34
CA SER A 103 -43.51 -3.56 -22.79
C SER A 103 -42.94 -4.85 -23.35
N ASP A 104 -43.67 -5.55 -24.21
CA ASP A 104 -43.22 -6.81 -24.86
C ASP A 104 -42.69 -7.86 -23.87
N LYS A 105 -43.37 -7.97 -22.72
CA LYS A 105 -43.00 -8.86 -21.59
C LYS A 105 -41.64 -8.54 -20.95
N ARG A 106 -41.00 -7.42 -21.29
CA ARG A 106 -39.77 -6.93 -20.66
C ARG A 106 -40.08 -5.75 -19.75
N LYS A 107 -39.40 -5.68 -18.62
CA LYS A 107 -39.51 -4.54 -17.72
C LYS A 107 -38.86 -3.31 -18.38
N ARG A 108 -39.53 -2.17 -18.33
CA ARG A 108 -39.09 -0.89 -18.88
C ARG A 108 -39.11 0.21 -17.83
N ILE A 109 -38.27 1.23 -18.03
CA ILE A 109 -38.31 2.49 -17.30
C ILE A 109 -38.92 3.53 -18.23
N THR A 110 -40.02 4.14 -17.81
CA THR A 110 -40.74 5.15 -18.59
C THR A 110 -40.82 6.48 -17.83
N PRO A 111 -40.94 7.62 -18.52
CA PRO A 111 -41.12 8.91 -17.85
C PRO A 111 -42.33 8.91 -16.90
N GLU A 112 -43.45 8.33 -17.34
CA GLU A 112 -44.70 8.25 -16.56
C GLU A 112 -44.50 7.44 -15.26
N TYR A 113 -43.65 6.41 -15.29
CA TYR A 113 -43.31 5.65 -14.10
C TYR A 113 -42.43 6.47 -13.15
N LEU A 114 -41.44 7.17 -13.69
CA LEU A 114 -40.50 7.98 -12.90
C LEU A 114 -41.20 9.19 -12.23
N GLU A 115 -42.26 9.73 -12.84
CA GLU A 115 -43.10 10.79 -12.26
C GLU A 115 -43.85 10.34 -10.99
N LEU A 116 -44.18 9.04 -10.88
CA LEU A 116 -44.80 8.48 -9.68
C LEU A 116 -43.85 8.46 -8.48
N ILE A 117 -42.53 8.50 -8.73
CA ILE A 117 -41.52 8.47 -7.68
C ILE A 117 -41.27 9.89 -7.18
N THR A 118 -41.82 10.17 -6.00
CA THR A 118 -41.77 11.48 -5.34
C THR A 118 -40.91 11.48 -4.08
N HIS A 119 -40.50 10.31 -3.58
CA HIS A 119 -39.83 10.16 -2.29
C HIS A 119 -38.54 9.31 -2.37
N PRO A 120 -37.46 9.70 -1.68
CA PRO A 120 -36.15 9.01 -1.74
C PRO A 120 -36.14 7.56 -1.23
N ILE A 121 -37.17 7.12 -0.51
CA ILE A 121 -37.31 5.71 -0.11
C ILE A 121 -37.33 4.76 -1.34
N ALA A 122 -37.85 5.22 -2.49
CA ALA A 122 -37.82 4.44 -3.72
C ALA A 122 -36.37 4.13 -4.13
N LEU A 123 -35.48 5.13 -4.09
CA LEU A 123 -34.05 4.91 -4.30
C LEU A 123 -33.43 4.02 -3.24
N ALA A 124 -33.78 4.20 -1.97
CA ALA A 124 -33.25 3.38 -0.89
C ALA A 124 -33.51 1.89 -1.17
N TRP A 125 -34.75 1.54 -1.53
CA TRP A 125 -35.12 0.16 -1.87
C TRP A 125 -34.46 -0.31 -3.16
N MET A 126 -34.34 0.53 -4.20
CA MET A 126 -33.58 0.18 -5.41
C MET A 126 -32.11 -0.14 -5.13
N ILE A 127 -31.44 0.67 -4.30
CA ILE A 127 -30.04 0.46 -3.93
C ILE A 127 -29.88 -0.76 -3.02
N MET A 128 -30.80 -0.98 -2.08
CA MET A 128 -30.77 -2.19 -1.24
C MET A 128 -31.00 -3.46 -2.07
N ASP A 129 -31.85 -3.42 -3.11
CA ASP A 129 -32.10 -4.55 -4.01
C ASP A 129 -30.92 -4.76 -4.97
N ASN A 130 -30.68 -3.80 -5.86
CA ASN A 130 -29.76 -3.93 -7.01
C ASN A 130 -28.40 -3.23 -6.84
N GLY A 131 -28.20 -2.51 -5.73
CA GLY A 131 -26.95 -1.82 -5.47
C GLY A 131 -25.84 -2.77 -5.01
N SER A 132 -24.61 -2.41 -5.33
CA SER A 132 -23.40 -3.08 -4.86
C SER A 132 -22.34 -2.02 -4.55
N ARG A 133 -21.56 -2.25 -3.50
CA ARG A 133 -20.48 -1.34 -3.11
C ARG A 133 -19.15 -1.90 -3.54
N GLN A 134 -18.29 -1.07 -4.11
CA GLN A 134 -16.94 -1.48 -4.43
C GLN A 134 -16.12 -1.63 -3.14
N LYS A 135 -15.40 -2.75 -3.02
CA LYS A 135 -14.66 -3.08 -1.81
C LYS A 135 -13.55 -2.05 -1.55
N GLY A 136 -13.50 -1.52 -0.34
CA GLY A 136 -12.45 -0.59 0.08
C GLY A 136 -12.56 0.80 -0.55
N THR A 137 -13.73 1.16 -1.08
CA THR A 137 -13.99 2.49 -1.63
C THR A 137 -15.36 3.02 -1.17
N ASN A 138 -15.52 4.33 -1.31
CA ASN A 138 -16.81 5.02 -1.16
C ASN A 138 -17.44 5.18 -2.55
N SER A 139 -17.62 4.08 -3.28
CA SER A 139 -18.28 4.06 -4.60
C SER A 139 -19.22 2.87 -4.68
N ALA A 140 -20.27 3.00 -5.48
CA ALA A 140 -21.27 1.97 -5.65
C ALA A 140 -21.71 1.85 -7.11
N ASP A 141 -22.13 0.66 -7.49
CA ASP A 141 -22.74 0.37 -8.79
C ASP A 141 -24.19 -0.06 -8.55
N LEU A 142 -25.11 0.46 -9.35
CA LEU A 142 -26.48 -0.04 -9.45
C LEU A 142 -26.60 -0.92 -10.69
N SER A 143 -26.89 -2.20 -10.48
CA SER A 143 -27.07 -3.17 -11.57
C SER A 143 -28.35 -2.87 -12.35
N MET A 144 -28.21 -2.58 -13.65
CA MET A 144 -29.31 -2.23 -14.56
C MET A 144 -29.31 -3.15 -15.79
N HIS A 145 -28.73 -4.35 -15.69
CA HIS A 145 -28.53 -5.27 -16.82
C HIS A 145 -29.82 -5.73 -17.51
N ALA A 146 -30.96 -5.67 -16.79
CA ALA A 146 -32.25 -6.06 -17.32
C ALA A 146 -32.87 -4.99 -18.25
N PHE A 147 -32.35 -3.76 -18.22
CA PHE A 147 -32.90 -2.63 -18.95
C PHE A 147 -32.11 -2.34 -20.24
N PRO A 148 -32.80 -1.92 -21.32
CA PRO A 148 -32.16 -1.47 -22.54
C PRO A 148 -31.44 -0.12 -22.30
N LYS A 149 -30.63 0.32 -23.26
CA LYS A 149 -29.72 1.46 -23.06
C LYS A 149 -30.49 2.74 -22.77
N GLU A 150 -31.52 2.99 -23.56
CA GLU A 150 -32.37 4.18 -23.50
C GLU A 150 -33.07 4.32 -22.13
N ASP A 151 -33.45 3.20 -21.51
CA ASP A 151 -34.07 3.20 -20.17
C ASP A 151 -33.05 3.59 -19.09
N VAL A 152 -31.81 3.11 -19.21
CA VAL A 152 -30.73 3.46 -18.28
C VAL A 152 -30.32 4.92 -18.44
N GLU A 153 -30.28 5.43 -19.68
CA GLU A 153 -30.03 6.85 -19.98
C GLU A 153 -31.15 7.74 -19.42
N LEU A 154 -32.41 7.36 -19.63
CA LEU A 154 -33.56 8.06 -19.04
C LEU A 154 -33.48 8.07 -17.50
N PHE A 155 -33.20 6.93 -16.88
CA PHE A 155 -33.04 6.84 -15.43
C PHE A 155 -31.87 7.68 -14.91
N GLN A 156 -30.74 7.68 -15.62
CA GLN A 156 -29.56 8.49 -15.27
C GLN A 156 -29.90 9.98 -15.31
N GLN A 157 -30.57 10.45 -16.37
CA GLN A 157 -30.97 11.84 -16.51
C GLN A 157 -31.95 12.25 -15.40
N TRP A 158 -33.01 11.46 -15.21
CA TRP A 158 -33.99 11.71 -14.15
C TRP A 158 -33.36 11.73 -12.75
N LEU A 159 -32.43 10.82 -12.45
CA LEU A 159 -31.73 10.77 -11.17
C LEU A 159 -30.92 12.05 -10.92
N ALA A 160 -30.24 12.55 -11.96
CA ALA A 160 -29.46 13.78 -11.91
C ALA A 160 -30.36 15.02 -11.71
N GLU A 161 -31.46 15.10 -12.46
CA GLU A 161 -32.40 16.24 -12.39
C GLU A 161 -33.21 16.26 -11.09
N LYS A 162 -33.73 15.10 -10.66
CA LYS A 162 -34.62 14.99 -9.50
C LYS A 162 -33.89 15.14 -8.18
N TRP A 163 -32.68 14.60 -8.07
CA TRP A 163 -31.97 14.47 -6.79
C TRP A 163 -30.50 14.90 -6.82
N GLY A 164 -29.99 15.41 -7.95
CA GLY A 164 -28.60 15.86 -8.04
C GLY A 164 -27.56 14.73 -7.93
N VAL A 165 -27.98 13.48 -8.11
CA VAL A 165 -27.10 12.30 -8.06
C VAL A 165 -26.72 11.90 -9.48
N VAL A 166 -25.48 12.20 -9.86
CA VAL A 166 -24.96 11.91 -11.20
C VAL A 166 -24.29 10.54 -11.22
N GLY A 167 -24.88 9.58 -11.93
CA GLY A 167 -24.27 8.29 -12.22
C GLY A 167 -23.52 8.29 -13.56
N ILE A 168 -22.63 7.32 -13.76
CA ILE A 168 -21.92 7.07 -15.02
C ILE A 168 -22.36 5.71 -15.54
N ILE A 169 -22.93 5.65 -16.75
CA ILE A 169 -23.29 4.39 -17.37
C ILE A 169 -22.01 3.65 -17.79
N GLN A 170 -21.88 2.41 -17.37
CA GLN A 170 -20.81 1.52 -17.80
C GLN A 170 -21.39 0.23 -18.39
N THR A 171 -20.85 -0.16 -19.54
CA THR A 171 -21.09 -1.48 -20.11
C THR A 171 -20.16 -2.48 -19.42
N VAL A 172 -20.73 -3.58 -18.95
CA VAL A 172 -19.98 -4.70 -18.36
C VAL A 172 -20.23 -5.96 -19.18
N HIS A 173 -19.19 -6.77 -19.33
CA HIS A 173 -19.29 -8.06 -20.02
C HIS A 173 -19.36 -9.18 -18.99
N HIS A 174 -20.42 -9.98 -19.04
CA HIS A 174 -20.56 -11.15 -18.19
C HIS A 174 -19.68 -12.29 -18.73
N SER A 175 -18.57 -12.56 -18.06
CA SER A 175 -17.62 -13.62 -18.45
C SER A 175 -18.26 -14.99 -18.60
N SER A 176 -19.31 -15.30 -17.82
CA SER A 176 -20.01 -16.58 -17.85
C SER A 176 -21.04 -16.74 -18.97
N THR A 177 -21.60 -15.64 -19.48
CA THR A 177 -22.68 -15.69 -20.49
C THR A 177 -22.31 -15.04 -21.82
N GLY A 178 -21.18 -14.32 -21.87
CA GLY A 178 -20.77 -13.49 -23.00
C GLY A 178 -21.67 -12.27 -23.25
N LYS A 179 -22.72 -12.08 -22.43
CA LYS A 179 -23.70 -11.00 -22.61
C LYS A 179 -23.16 -9.68 -22.07
N GLU A 180 -23.50 -8.62 -22.76
CA GLU A 180 -23.35 -7.26 -22.27
C GLU A 180 -24.48 -6.90 -21.32
N GLY A 181 -24.13 -6.24 -20.22
CA GLY A 181 -25.07 -5.62 -19.30
C GLY A 181 -24.64 -4.19 -19.00
N ARG A 182 -25.54 -3.43 -18.36
CA ARG A 182 -25.28 -2.04 -17.98
C ARG A 182 -25.33 -1.88 -16.47
N VAL A 183 -24.41 -1.08 -15.94
CA VAL A 183 -24.42 -0.62 -14.56
C VAL A 183 -24.40 0.89 -14.53
N LEU A 184 -25.06 1.48 -13.55
CA LEU A 184 -24.93 2.89 -13.24
C LEU A 184 -23.94 3.04 -12.08
N ARG A 185 -22.75 3.55 -12.38
CA ARG A 185 -21.66 3.73 -11.40
C ARG A 185 -21.74 5.09 -10.74
N PHE A 186 -21.71 5.11 -9.41
CA PHE A 186 -21.59 6.30 -8.59
C PHE A 186 -20.14 6.44 -8.13
N ASN A 187 -19.49 7.51 -8.57
CA ASN A 187 -18.19 7.90 -8.04
C ASN A 187 -18.31 8.31 -6.56
N LYS A 188 -17.18 8.70 -5.94
CA LYS A 188 -17.18 9.09 -4.53
C LYS A 188 -18.18 10.20 -4.20
N GLU A 189 -18.19 11.27 -4.98
CA GLU A 189 -19.06 12.41 -4.73
C GLU A 189 -20.54 12.03 -4.85
N ALA A 190 -20.90 11.34 -5.93
CA ALA A 190 -22.26 10.89 -6.18
C ALA A 190 -22.73 9.88 -5.12
N PHE A 191 -21.85 8.97 -4.69
CA PHE A 191 -22.17 8.00 -3.64
C PHE A 191 -22.41 8.67 -2.29
N LEU A 192 -21.64 9.72 -1.94
CA LEU A 192 -21.89 10.48 -0.70
C LEU A 192 -23.23 11.21 -0.74
N LYS A 193 -23.57 11.87 -1.87
CA LYS A 193 -24.88 12.51 -2.07
C LYS A 193 -26.02 11.48 -1.98
N LEU A 194 -25.87 10.36 -2.69
CA LEU A 194 -26.83 9.26 -2.68
C LEU A 194 -27.01 8.68 -1.27
N SER A 195 -25.91 8.38 -0.57
CA SER A 195 -25.94 7.81 0.78
C SER A 195 -26.64 8.75 1.76
N ALA A 196 -26.31 10.04 1.73
CA ALA A 196 -26.98 11.05 2.56
C ALA A 196 -28.50 11.13 2.29
N LEU A 197 -28.92 11.00 1.03
CA LEU A 197 -30.33 11.02 0.64
C LEU A 197 -31.12 9.80 1.14
N ILE A 198 -30.50 8.61 1.11
CA ILE A 198 -31.21 7.34 1.37
C ILE A 198 -31.02 6.79 2.78
N THR A 199 -29.99 7.22 3.53
CA THR A 199 -29.65 6.69 4.86
C THR A 199 -30.84 6.56 5.82
N PRO A 200 -31.78 7.51 5.91
CA PRO A 200 -32.93 7.39 6.80
C PRO A 200 -33.85 6.17 6.52
N TYR A 201 -33.74 5.56 5.33
CA TYR A 201 -34.61 4.48 4.87
C TYR A 201 -33.86 3.16 4.65
N VAL A 202 -32.57 3.10 4.96
CA VAL A 202 -31.77 1.88 4.80
C VAL A 202 -31.95 0.99 6.03
N HIS A 203 -32.36 -0.27 5.78
CA HIS A 203 -32.45 -1.28 6.83
C HIS A 203 -31.05 -1.70 7.32
N GLU A 204 -30.90 -2.00 8.61
CA GLU A 204 -29.61 -2.35 9.25
C GLU A 204 -28.91 -3.50 8.50
N SER A 205 -29.65 -4.57 8.16
CA SER A 205 -29.12 -5.74 7.42
C SER A 205 -28.55 -5.40 6.03
N MET A 206 -28.83 -4.20 5.50
CA MET A 206 -28.43 -3.75 4.17
C MET A 206 -27.42 -2.60 4.19
N ARG A 207 -27.00 -2.13 5.37
CA ARG A 207 -26.03 -1.02 5.51
C ARG A 207 -24.70 -1.28 4.82
N TYR A 208 -24.28 -2.54 4.70
CA TYR A 208 -23.04 -2.91 4.01
C TYR A 208 -22.99 -2.41 2.55
N LYS A 209 -24.14 -2.14 1.91
CA LYS A 209 -24.25 -1.57 0.56
C LYS A 209 -24.14 -0.04 0.50
N THR A 210 -24.42 0.68 1.58
CA THR A 210 -24.60 2.15 1.59
C THR A 210 -23.72 2.89 2.58
N GLU A 211 -23.14 2.18 3.55
CA GLU A 211 -22.34 2.76 4.62
C GLU A 211 -21.06 3.41 4.08
N ILE A 212 -20.80 4.62 4.56
CA ILE A 212 -19.65 5.42 4.20
C ILE A 212 -18.44 4.95 4.99
N LEU A 213 -17.39 4.55 4.29
CA LEU A 213 -16.10 4.25 4.88
C LEU A 213 -15.44 5.53 5.38
N THR A 214 -15.00 5.49 6.63
CA THR A 214 -14.24 6.54 7.30
C THR A 214 -12.85 6.05 7.68
N LYS A 215 -11.94 7.00 7.91
CA LYS A 215 -10.59 6.78 8.45
C LYS A 215 -10.38 7.72 9.62
N THR A 216 -9.56 7.31 10.57
CA THR A 216 -9.08 8.18 11.65
C THR A 216 -7.75 8.80 11.24
N CYS A 217 -7.63 10.12 11.33
CA CYS A 217 -6.38 10.79 11.00
C CYS A 217 -5.30 10.43 12.03
N PRO A 218 -4.10 9.97 11.61
CA PRO A 218 -3.04 9.58 12.53
C PRO A 218 -2.38 10.78 13.24
N VAL A 219 -2.62 12.01 12.77
CA VAL A 219 -2.01 13.22 13.34
C VAL A 219 -2.91 13.85 14.41
N CYS A 220 -4.18 14.04 14.10
CA CYS A 220 -5.12 14.77 14.98
C CYS A 220 -6.25 13.91 15.56
N GLY A 221 -6.40 12.65 15.14
CA GLY A 221 -7.46 11.77 15.62
C GLY A 221 -8.85 12.03 15.00
N THR A 222 -9.00 13.03 14.14
CA THR A 222 -10.28 13.32 13.47
C THR A 222 -10.71 12.16 12.58
N VAL A 223 -11.97 11.73 12.72
CA VAL A 223 -12.60 10.77 11.81
C VAL A 223 -13.09 11.52 10.58
N PHE A 224 -12.65 11.08 9.39
CA PHE A 224 -13.00 11.71 8.12
C PHE A 224 -13.37 10.67 7.07
N THR A 225 -14.18 11.08 6.08
CA THR A 225 -14.57 10.22 4.96
C THR A 225 -13.33 9.73 4.23
N MET A 226 -13.23 8.43 4.01
CA MET A 226 -12.07 7.82 3.39
C MET A 226 -11.75 8.44 2.03
N THR A 227 -10.48 8.81 1.84
CA THR A 227 -9.91 9.34 0.60
C THR A 227 -8.64 8.56 0.23
N HIS A 228 -7.99 8.92 -0.88
CA HIS A 228 -6.63 8.46 -1.19
C HIS A 228 -5.58 8.95 -0.17
N SER A 229 -5.86 10.04 0.54
CA SER A 229 -5.04 10.55 1.65
C SER A 229 -5.31 9.77 2.93
N ASP A 230 -4.25 9.52 3.69
CA ASP A 230 -4.32 9.00 5.06
C ASP A 230 -4.55 10.10 6.11
N TRP A 231 -4.59 11.37 5.67
CA TRP A 231 -4.77 12.54 6.52
C TRP A 231 -6.04 13.32 6.17
N CYS A 232 -6.67 13.90 7.19
CA CYS A 232 -7.94 14.61 7.05
C CYS A 232 -7.82 15.99 6.40
N SER A 233 -6.62 16.60 6.41
CA SER A 233 -6.38 17.94 5.89
C SER A 233 -4.96 18.09 5.32
N PRO A 234 -4.69 19.10 4.47
CA PRO A 234 -3.35 19.40 3.97
C PRO A 234 -2.32 19.63 5.09
N GLU A 235 -2.73 20.28 6.19
CA GLU A 235 -1.89 20.58 7.35
C GLU A 235 -1.51 19.28 8.06
N CYS A 236 -2.48 18.40 8.33
CA CYS A 236 -2.22 17.09 8.90
C CYS A 236 -1.34 16.25 7.97
N ALA A 237 -1.52 16.37 6.65
CA ALA A 237 -0.70 15.67 5.68
C ALA A 237 0.75 16.13 5.69
N GLU A 238 1.01 17.43 5.87
CA GLU A 238 2.37 17.95 6.01
C GLU A 238 3.06 17.40 7.27
N VAL A 239 2.39 17.46 8.42
CA VAL A 239 2.91 16.94 9.68
C VAL A 239 3.14 15.44 9.60
N GLY A 240 2.15 14.70 9.12
CA GLY A 240 2.18 13.25 9.05
C GLY A 240 3.24 12.72 8.08
N ARG A 241 3.47 13.37 6.93
CA ARG A 241 4.57 13.00 6.02
C ARG A 241 5.94 13.15 6.68
N LYS A 242 6.16 14.23 7.45
CA LYS A 242 7.43 14.44 8.16
C LYS A 242 7.65 13.35 9.23
N GLN A 243 6.62 13.04 10.00
CA GLN A 243 6.65 11.96 11.00
C GLN A 243 6.91 10.59 10.35
N HIS A 244 6.14 10.24 9.33
CA HIS A 244 6.27 8.99 8.60
C HIS A 244 7.67 8.80 7.98
N ASN A 245 8.20 9.82 7.30
CA ASN A 245 9.54 9.76 6.72
C ASN A 245 10.63 9.56 7.79
N ARG A 246 10.47 10.22 8.94
CA ARG A 246 11.40 10.08 10.06
C ARG A 246 11.35 8.67 10.63
N GLU A 247 10.16 8.11 10.86
CA GLU A 247 9.98 6.74 11.34
C GLU A 247 10.51 5.70 10.35
N TYR A 248 10.19 5.85 9.06
CA TYR A 248 10.71 5.01 8.00
C TYR A 248 12.24 5.04 7.96
N TRP A 249 12.84 6.24 8.03
CA TRP A 249 14.30 6.36 8.06
C TRP A 249 14.91 5.72 9.31
N LEU A 250 14.34 5.97 10.49
CA LEU A 250 14.83 5.38 11.74
C LEU A 250 14.78 3.85 11.70
N LYS A 251 13.67 3.28 11.22
CA LYS A 251 13.49 1.83 11.09
C LYS A 251 14.47 1.19 10.11
N ASN A 252 14.83 1.90 9.04
CA ASN A 252 15.67 1.38 7.96
C ASN A 252 17.12 1.91 7.99
N LYS A 253 17.49 2.69 9.01
CA LYS A 253 18.78 3.40 9.08
C LYS A 253 19.98 2.47 8.95
N GLU A 254 19.94 1.32 9.63
CA GLU A 254 21.03 0.35 9.64
C GLU A 254 21.17 -0.33 8.27
N HIS A 255 20.04 -0.75 7.70
CA HIS A 255 19.99 -1.32 6.36
C HIS A 255 20.55 -0.36 5.30
N PHE A 256 20.12 0.91 5.32
CA PHE A 256 20.65 1.93 4.41
C PHE A 256 22.15 2.18 4.64
N SER A 257 22.59 2.20 5.90
CA SER A 257 24.00 2.38 6.24
C SER A 257 24.85 1.21 5.75
N GLU A 258 24.35 -0.01 5.86
CA GLU A 258 25.01 -1.22 5.37
C GLU A 258 25.11 -1.22 3.85
N LYS A 259 23.99 -1.01 3.15
CA LYS A 259 23.98 -0.89 1.69
C LYS A 259 24.92 0.19 1.18
N ALA A 260 24.97 1.34 1.86
CA ALA A 260 25.93 2.39 1.54
C ALA A 260 27.39 1.96 1.75
N ARG A 261 27.70 1.16 2.78
CA ARG A 261 29.06 0.62 3.00
C ARG A 261 29.43 -0.41 1.94
N GLU A 262 28.52 -1.33 1.60
CA GLU A 262 28.71 -2.33 0.54
C GLU A 262 28.98 -1.65 -0.80
N TRP A 263 28.12 -0.70 -1.18
CA TRP A 263 28.27 0.05 -2.42
C TRP A 263 29.60 0.82 -2.47
N LYS A 264 29.98 1.51 -1.39
CA LYS A 264 31.27 2.21 -1.28
C LYS A 264 32.47 1.26 -1.37
N LYS A 265 32.35 0.03 -0.86
CA LYS A 265 33.41 -0.97 -0.94
C LYS A 265 33.57 -1.48 -2.37
N ALA A 266 32.46 -1.75 -3.07
CA ALA A 266 32.45 -2.21 -4.45
C ALA A 266 32.97 -1.13 -5.42
N HIS A 267 32.53 0.12 -5.27
CA HIS A 267 32.86 1.22 -6.18
C HIS A 267 34.03 2.08 -5.67
N ARG A 268 34.86 1.53 -4.78
CA ARG A 268 35.90 2.29 -4.07
C ARG A 268 36.87 2.99 -5.03
N GLU A 269 37.23 2.33 -6.12
CA GLU A 269 38.21 2.87 -7.07
C GLU A 269 37.65 4.02 -7.90
N GLU A 270 36.41 3.89 -8.36
CA GLU A 270 35.67 4.94 -9.07
C GLU A 270 35.46 6.17 -8.19
N ILE A 271 35.01 5.97 -6.94
CA ILE A 271 34.86 7.06 -5.95
C ILE A 271 36.19 7.79 -5.77
N ASN A 272 37.29 7.05 -5.59
CA ASN A 272 38.61 7.63 -5.42
C ASN A 272 39.12 8.30 -6.71
N ALA A 273 38.79 7.79 -7.89
CA ALA A 273 39.13 8.41 -9.16
C ALA A 273 38.40 9.76 -9.31
N ARG A 274 37.10 9.78 -9.08
CA ARG A 274 36.28 11.00 -9.11
C ARG A 274 36.74 12.03 -8.08
N ALA A 275 37.08 11.59 -6.87
CA ALA A 275 37.62 12.48 -5.83
C ALA A 275 38.99 13.07 -6.22
N ARG A 276 39.87 12.29 -6.87
CA ARG A 276 41.16 12.78 -7.38
C ARG A 276 40.96 13.77 -8.51
N GLU A 277 40.04 13.49 -9.43
CA GLU A 277 39.73 14.39 -10.55
C GLU A 277 39.15 15.72 -10.04
N ALA A 278 38.18 15.66 -9.13
CA ALA A 278 37.64 16.85 -8.48
C ALA A 278 38.73 17.66 -7.76
N TYR A 279 39.71 17.02 -7.12
CA TYR A 279 40.83 17.72 -6.49
C TYR A 279 41.79 18.35 -7.52
N ARG A 280 41.98 17.72 -8.69
CA ARG A 280 42.79 18.27 -9.80
C ARG A 280 42.15 19.47 -10.47
N THR A 281 40.84 19.63 -10.43
CA THR A 281 40.17 20.80 -11.00
C THR A 281 40.09 21.98 -10.03
N LEU A 282 40.47 21.79 -8.76
CA LEU A 282 40.55 22.89 -7.79
C LEU A 282 41.70 23.86 -8.09
N SER A 283 41.48 25.14 -7.80
CA SER A 283 42.50 26.19 -7.86
C SER A 283 43.63 25.94 -6.85
N PRO A 284 44.84 26.49 -7.08
CA PRO A 284 45.97 26.39 -6.14
C PRO A 284 45.62 26.85 -4.72
N GLU A 285 44.88 27.96 -4.60
CA GLU A 285 44.47 28.56 -3.32
C GLU A 285 43.55 27.61 -2.55
N LYS A 286 42.57 27.00 -3.24
CA LYS A 286 41.64 26.06 -2.60
C LYS A 286 42.33 24.77 -2.17
N ARG A 287 43.32 24.31 -2.92
CA ARG A 287 44.16 23.15 -2.50
C ARG A 287 44.98 23.49 -1.27
N GLN A 288 45.54 24.69 -1.18
CA GLN A 288 46.29 25.13 -0.01
C GLN A 288 45.39 25.16 1.23
N GLU A 289 44.20 25.75 1.14
CA GLU A 289 43.21 25.78 2.23
C GLU A 289 42.85 24.36 2.72
N LEU A 290 42.60 23.43 1.80
CA LEU A 290 42.31 22.03 2.15
C LEU A 290 43.50 21.33 2.83
N ASN A 291 44.73 21.61 2.39
CA ASN A 291 45.93 21.06 2.98
C ASN A 291 46.16 21.58 4.40
N GLU A 292 45.97 22.88 4.63
CA GLU A 292 46.04 23.52 5.94
C GLU A 292 44.96 22.95 6.87
N TYR A 293 43.71 22.86 6.42
CA TYR A 293 42.63 22.21 7.16
C TYR A 293 42.99 20.77 7.54
N ALA A 294 43.49 19.97 6.59
CA ALA A 294 43.89 18.59 6.85
C ALA A 294 45.07 18.50 7.83
N ALA A 295 46.00 19.46 7.81
CA ALA A 295 47.10 19.54 8.76
C ALA A 295 46.60 19.85 10.17
N ARG A 296 45.73 20.87 10.33
CA ARG A 296 45.10 21.21 11.62
C ARG A 296 44.31 20.04 12.19
N TYR A 297 43.43 19.43 11.38
CA TYR A 297 42.65 18.28 11.79
C TYR A 297 43.53 17.13 12.28
N ARG A 298 44.63 16.81 11.57
CA ARG A 298 45.58 15.76 11.99
C ARG A 298 46.32 16.12 13.28
N ALA A 299 46.60 17.40 13.52
CA ALA A 299 47.24 17.88 14.74
C ALA A 299 46.29 17.74 15.94
N GLU A 300 45.08 18.29 15.83
CA GLU A 300 44.04 18.24 16.87
C GLU A 300 43.61 16.80 17.20
N ASN A 301 43.56 15.93 16.19
CA ASN A 301 43.08 14.56 16.33
C ASN A 301 44.20 13.53 16.41
N ARG A 302 45.45 13.95 16.67
CA ARG A 302 46.65 13.09 16.59
C ARG A 302 46.50 11.81 17.40
N GLU A 303 46.09 11.91 18.66
CA GLU A 303 45.94 10.74 19.53
C GLU A 303 44.80 9.83 19.11
N ARG A 304 43.64 10.38 18.72
CA ARG A 304 42.52 9.59 18.21
C ARG A 304 42.91 8.80 16.96
N ILE A 305 43.62 9.45 16.03
CA ILE A 305 44.11 8.80 14.80
C ILE A 305 45.14 7.71 15.14
N ASN A 306 46.06 7.98 16.07
CA ASN A 306 47.08 7.02 16.49
C ASN A 306 46.47 5.83 17.23
N ALA A 307 45.48 6.04 18.10
CA ALA A 307 44.73 5.00 18.80
C ALA A 307 44.04 4.06 17.80
N TYR A 308 43.28 4.60 16.84
CA TYR A 308 42.66 3.81 15.77
C TYR A 308 43.69 3.00 14.97
N ARG A 309 44.84 3.61 14.63
CA ARG A 309 45.92 2.90 13.92
C ARG A 309 46.51 1.77 14.75
N ARG A 310 46.69 1.95 16.07
CA ARG A 310 47.17 0.90 16.98
C ARG A 310 46.17 -0.26 17.03
N GLU A 311 44.90 0.03 17.19
CA GLU A 311 43.83 -0.97 17.27
C GLU A 311 43.68 -1.74 15.94
N ARG A 312 43.65 -1.04 14.81
CA ARG A 312 43.63 -1.67 13.48
C ARG A 312 44.83 -2.58 13.25
N ARG A 313 46.04 -2.18 13.70
CA ARG A 313 47.23 -3.04 13.61
C ARG A 313 47.12 -4.28 14.49
N LYS A 314 46.55 -4.16 15.70
CA LYS A 314 46.30 -5.33 16.57
C LYS A 314 45.33 -6.30 15.89
N ARG A 315 44.23 -5.80 15.32
CA ARG A 315 43.22 -6.62 14.64
C ARG A 315 43.75 -7.37 13.42
N LEU A 316 44.68 -6.77 12.68
CA LEU A 316 45.24 -7.34 11.45
C LEU A 316 46.57 -8.09 11.66
N LYS A 317 47.07 -8.20 12.89
CA LYS A 317 48.34 -8.88 13.18
C LYS A 317 48.10 -10.40 13.09
N GLY A 318 48.87 -11.11 12.27
CA GLY A 318 48.70 -12.55 12.04
C GLY A 318 47.64 -12.90 10.98
N ASP A 319 47.01 -11.91 10.34
CA ASP A 319 46.13 -12.12 9.17
C ASP A 319 47.01 -12.47 7.94
N PRO A 320 46.91 -13.70 7.38
CA PRO A 320 47.80 -14.15 6.30
C PRO A 320 47.72 -13.28 5.05
N ASP A 321 46.52 -12.83 4.67
CA ASP A 321 46.30 -12.01 3.48
C ASP A 321 46.87 -10.60 3.68
N HIS A 322 46.66 -10.03 4.87
CA HIS A 322 47.23 -8.72 5.20
C HIS A 322 48.77 -8.77 5.23
N GLU A 323 49.35 -9.82 5.81
CA GLU A 323 50.79 -9.99 5.88
C GLU A 323 51.42 -10.24 4.50
N ALA A 324 50.76 -11.04 3.65
CA ALA A 324 51.15 -11.23 2.26
C ALA A 324 51.14 -9.90 1.48
N LYS A 325 50.09 -9.10 1.65
CA LYS A 325 49.99 -7.76 1.04
C LYS A 325 51.10 -6.82 1.53
N LEU A 326 51.41 -6.81 2.82
CA LEU A 326 52.52 -6.01 3.36
C LEU A 326 53.88 -6.49 2.83
N LYS A 327 54.06 -7.81 2.63
CA LYS A 327 55.27 -8.38 2.03
C LYS A 327 55.42 -7.94 0.57
N GLU A 328 54.34 -7.97 -0.20
CA GLU A 328 54.27 -7.50 -1.58
C GLU A 328 54.56 -5.99 -1.69
N GLU A 329 53.93 -5.16 -0.85
CA GLU A 329 54.17 -3.72 -0.82
C GLU A 329 55.64 -3.40 -0.50
N ARG A 330 56.25 -4.14 0.44
CA ARG A 330 57.69 -4.04 0.71
C ARG A 330 58.52 -4.43 -0.50
N ARG A 331 58.18 -5.53 -1.20
CA ARG A 331 58.88 -5.97 -2.41
C ARG A 331 58.86 -4.88 -3.49
N ARG A 332 57.67 -4.35 -3.81
CA ARG A 332 57.49 -3.23 -4.75
C ARG A 332 58.25 -1.97 -4.33
N TYR A 333 58.31 -1.68 -3.04
CA TYR A 333 59.11 -0.56 -2.52
C TYR A 333 60.61 -0.76 -2.81
N TYR A 334 61.14 -1.97 -2.62
CA TYR A 334 62.53 -2.28 -2.94
C TYR A 334 62.80 -2.34 -4.44
N GLU A 335 61.87 -2.87 -5.24
CA GLU A 335 61.93 -2.86 -6.71
C GLU A 335 62.01 -1.41 -7.25
N ARG A 336 61.10 -0.53 -6.81
CA ARG A 336 61.17 0.91 -7.17
C ARG A 336 62.47 1.59 -6.74
N LYS A 337 63.05 1.16 -5.61
CA LYS A 337 64.36 1.66 -5.17
C LYS A 337 65.50 1.16 -6.04
N LYS A 338 65.42 -0.07 -6.56
CA LYS A 338 66.43 -0.63 -7.48
C LYS A 338 66.30 -0.05 -8.89
N ALA A 339 65.10 0.32 -9.31
CA ALA A 339 64.81 0.91 -10.63
C ALA A 339 65.37 2.33 -10.83
N ASP A 340 65.79 3.00 -9.76
CA ASP A 340 66.46 4.31 -9.79
C ASP A 340 67.77 4.21 -8.99
N PRO A 341 68.84 3.64 -9.60
CA PRO A 341 70.10 3.37 -8.93
C PRO A 341 70.74 4.65 -8.38
N GLU A 342 70.59 5.77 -9.08
CA GLU A 342 71.20 7.05 -8.74
C GLU A 342 70.59 7.63 -7.46
N ARG A 343 69.26 7.66 -7.36
CA ARG A 343 68.56 8.08 -6.14
C ARG A 343 68.82 7.12 -4.97
N TYR A 344 68.98 5.84 -5.25
CA TYR A 344 69.33 4.84 -4.23
C TYR A 344 70.75 5.09 -3.68
N GLN A 345 71.74 5.31 -4.55
CA GLN A 345 73.10 5.65 -4.15
C GLN A 345 73.16 6.96 -3.37
N LYS A 346 72.43 8.01 -3.80
CA LYS A 346 72.34 9.28 -3.08
C LYS A 346 71.75 9.12 -1.67
N LYS A 347 70.72 8.28 -1.50
CA LYS A 347 70.18 7.93 -0.18
C LYS A 347 71.16 7.12 0.68
N LEU A 348 71.90 6.18 0.09
CA LEU A 348 72.93 5.42 0.79
C LEU A 348 74.07 6.34 1.26
N ALA A 349 74.49 7.30 0.43
CA ALA A 349 75.47 8.32 0.80
C ALA A 349 74.98 9.17 1.99
N MET A 350 73.75 9.68 1.94
CA MET A 350 73.15 10.39 3.09
C MET A 350 73.05 9.52 4.35
N ALA A 351 72.72 8.24 4.20
CA ALA A 351 72.66 7.31 5.32
C ALA A 351 74.05 7.04 5.91
N ARG A 352 75.09 6.91 5.07
CA ARG A 352 76.49 6.78 5.49
C ARG A 352 76.95 8.03 6.25
N GLU A 353 76.63 9.21 5.76
CA GLU A 353 76.91 10.47 6.47
C GLU A 353 76.18 10.55 7.82
N ARG A 354 74.89 10.22 7.84
CA ARG A 354 74.11 10.19 9.09
C ARG A 354 74.68 9.21 10.10
N ARG A 355 75.24 8.07 9.65
CA ARG A 355 75.94 7.09 10.48
C ARG A 355 77.28 7.56 11.01
N LYS A 356 77.88 8.63 10.51
CA LYS A 356 79.07 9.22 11.13
C LYS A 356 78.72 9.91 12.46
N ARG A 357 77.47 10.35 12.66
CA ARG A 357 77.02 11.01 13.90
C ARG A 357 77.12 10.05 15.10
N PRO A 358 77.79 10.44 16.21
CA PRO A 358 78.02 9.55 17.37
C PRO A 358 76.74 8.96 17.96
N GLU A 359 75.70 9.78 18.09
CA GLU A 359 74.39 9.38 18.62
C GLU A 359 73.72 8.27 17.80
N VAL A 360 73.88 8.34 16.47
CA VAL A 360 73.33 7.36 15.53
C VAL A 360 74.12 6.07 15.59
N ARG A 361 75.46 6.14 15.68
CA ARG A 361 76.32 4.96 15.89
C ARG A 361 76.00 4.25 17.19
N ALA A 362 75.83 4.99 18.28
CA ALA A 362 75.48 4.44 19.58
C ALA A 362 74.12 3.71 19.53
N LYS A 363 73.11 4.31 18.90
CA LYS A 363 71.79 3.68 18.71
C LYS A 363 71.85 2.43 17.82
N GLU A 364 72.59 2.47 16.71
CA GLU A 364 72.77 1.28 15.87
C GLU A 364 73.54 0.17 16.58
N ALA A 365 74.60 0.51 17.34
CA ALA A 365 75.35 -0.47 18.14
C ALA A 365 74.47 -1.13 19.21
N ALA A 366 73.66 -0.34 19.92
CA ALA A 366 72.69 -0.87 20.89
C ALA A 366 71.66 -1.79 20.22
N TYR A 367 71.11 -1.40 19.07
CA TYR A 367 70.20 -2.24 18.29
C TYR A 367 70.85 -3.54 17.84
N LEU A 368 72.08 -3.50 17.32
CA LEU A 368 72.84 -4.67 16.89
C LEU A 368 73.18 -5.60 18.06
N ARG A 369 73.52 -5.06 19.24
CA ARG A 369 73.69 -5.84 20.47
C ARG A 369 72.41 -6.59 20.82
N LYS A 370 71.27 -5.89 20.84
CA LYS A 370 69.95 -6.49 21.11
C LYS A 370 69.59 -7.58 20.09
N ARG A 371 69.83 -7.33 18.81
CA ARG A 371 69.56 -8.29 17.72
C ARG A 371 70.48 -9.50 17.78
N ARG A 372 71.78 -9.32 18.10
CA ARG A 372 72.73 -10.43 18.31
C ARG A 372 72.36 -11.26 19.53
N ALA A 373 71.92 -10.63 20.62
CA ALA A 373 71.42 -11.33 21.80
C ALA A 373 70.18 -12.18 21.46
N ALA A 374 69.22 -11.61 20.72
CA ALA A 374 68.03 -12.35 20.26
C ALA A 374 68.38 -13.52 19.33
N LEU A 375 69.33 -13.35 18.41
CA LEU A 375 69.79 -14.43 17.53
C LEU A 375 70.52 -15.53 18.30
N ARG A 376 71.37 -15.17 19.28
CA ARG A 376 72.02 -16.15 20.16
C ARG A 376 71.01 -16.94 20.99
N ALA A 377 70.00 -16.26 21.54
CA ALA A 377 68.91 -16.92 22.26
C ALA A 377 68.13 -17.89 21.35
N ALA A 378 67.83 -17.49 20.11
CA ALA A 378 67.16 -18.35 19.14
C ALA A 378 68.01 -19.56 18.70
N LEU A 379 69.33 -19.39 18.57
CA LEU A 379 70.26 -20.48 18.27
C LEU A 379 70.42 -21.44 19.45
N ALA A 380 70.51 -20.92 20.68
CA ALA A 380 70.56 -21.73 21.90
C ALA A 380 69.28 -22.55 22.11
N ALA A 381 68.12 -22.03 21.69
CA ALA A 381 66.85 -22.76 21.70
C ALA A 381 66.75 -23.89 20.66
N ASN A 382 67.71 -24.00 19.73
CA ASN A 382 67.70 -24.96 18.60
C ASN A 382 68.84 -26.00 18.64
N VAL A 383 69.59 -26.13 19.74
CA VAL A 383 70.60 -27.20 19.91
C VAL A 383 69.92 -28.45 20.51
N PRO A 384 70.03 -29.65 19.90
CA PRO A 384 69.51 -30.89 20.50
C PRO A 384 70.35 -31.31 21.72
N ASN A 385 69.70 -31.65 22.85
CA ASN A 385 70.36 -32.26 24.00
C ASN A 385 70.91 -33.66 23.63
N GLU A 386 72.20 -33.92 23.87
CA GLU A 386 72.75 -35.27 23.89
C GLU A 386 72.05 -36.14 24.95
N PRO A 387 71.78 -37.44 24.69
CA PRO A 387 71.12 -38.32 25.64
C PRO A 387 72.07 -38.70 26.79
N GLN A 388 71.63 -38.46 28.03
CA GLN A 388 72.27 -38.97 29.24
C GLN A 388 72.19 -40.51 29.30
N LYS A 389 73.31 -41.16 29.61
CA LYS A 389 73.39 -42.60 29.90
C LYS A 389 72.48 -42.96 31.09
N PRO A 390 71.75 -44.10 31.06
CA PRO A 390 70.95 -44.55 32.19
C PRO A 390 71.84 -45.08 33.32
N GLU A 391 71.57 -44.62 34.55
CA GLU A 391 72.13 -45.16 35.79
C GLU A 391 71.53 -46.52 36.12
N SER A 392 72.39 -47.37 36.66
CA SER A 392 72.16 -48.73 37.14
C SER A 392 71.20 -48.80 38.32
N SER A 393 70.22 -49.69 38.26
CA SER A 393 69.47 -50.19 39.43
C SER A 393 69.84 -51.66 39.71
N GLN A 394 70.68 -51.88 40.73
CA GLN A 394 70.79 -53.12 41.48
C GLN A 394 70.94 -52.75 42.97
N GLY A 395 70.07 -53.30 43.82
CA GLY A 395 70.11 -53.17 45.27
C GLY A 395 68.82 -52.61 45.85
#